data_AF-A0A7W1REX0-F1
#
_entry.id   AF-A0A7W1REX0-F1
#
_cell.length_a   1.000
_cell.length_b   1.000
_cell.length_c   1.000
_cell.angle_alpha   90.00
_cell.angle_beta   90.00
_cell.angle_gamma   90.00
#
_symmetry.space_group_name_H-M   'P 1'
#
loop_
_entity.id
_entity.type
_entity.pdbx_description
1 polymer ?
#
loop_
_entity_poly.entity_id
_entity_poly.type
_entity_poly.pdbx_seq_one_letter_code
_entity_poly.pdbx_strand_id
1 'polypeptide(L)' 'MTSVNLNLSPWDAAIILKEDGSFEASLPQIQGEFIPENVKLGAALAYALRNENLCTLIRENFEQECAAIARD' A
#
# COMPACT_ATOMS: atom_id res chain seq x y z
N MET A 1 -10.27 -14.54 -12.06
CA MET A 1 -9.47 -13.45 -11.47
C MET A 1 -9.80 -12.18 -12.23
N THR A 2 -10.57 -11.28 -11.63
CA THR A 2 -10.86 -9.95 -12.19
C THR A 2 -9.65 -9.05 -11.95
N SER A 3 -8.93 -8.71 -13.01
CA SER A 3 -7.84 -7.74 -12.95
C SER A 3 -8.43 -6.34 -12.71
N VAL A 4 -8.20 -5.78 -11.52
CA VAL A 4 -8.54 -4.37 -11.25
C VAL A 4 -7.39 -3.53 -11.77
N ASN A 5 -7.62 -2.80 -12.86
CA ASN A 5 -6.66 -1.80 -13.33
C ASN A 5 -6.79 -0.54 -12.47
N LEU A 6 -5.80 -0.33 -11.59
CA LEU A 6 -5.65 0.91 -10.85
C LEU A 6 -5.02 1.96 -11.78
N ASN A 7 -5.81 2.94 -12.22
CA ASN A 7 -5.28 4.11 -12.92
C ASN A 7 -4.73 5.09 -11.89
N LEU A 8 -3.41 5.07 -11.71
CA LEU A 8 -2.71 5.98 -10.81
C LEU A 8 -2.48 7.32 -11.50
N SER A 9 -2.79 8.40 -10.79
CA SER A 9 -2.34 9.74 -11.16
C SER A 9 -0.81 9.84 -11.04
N PRO A 10 -0.16 10.79 -11.72
CA PRO A 10 1.29 11.00 -11.60
C PRO A 10 1.80 11.29 -10.18
N TRP A 11 0.90 11.59 -9.25
CA TRP A 11 1.21 11.90 -7.85
C TRP A 11 0.72 10.85 -6.86
N ASP A 12 0.16 9.75 -7.36
CA ASP A 12 -0.35 8.68 -6.50
C ASP A 12 0.80 7.76 -6.08
N ALA A 13 0.86 7.47 -4.79
CA ALA A 13 1.65 6.38 -4.26
C ALA A 13 0.82 5.10 -4.30
N ALA A 14 1.39 4.00 -4.79
CA ALA A 14 0.77 2.69 -4.75
C ALA A 14 1.61 1.73 -3.91
N ILE A 15 0.94 0.96 -3.06
CA ILE A 15 1.54 -0.10 -2.26
C ILE A 15 0.72 -1.36 -2.49
N ILE A 16 1.39 -2.45 -2.83
CA ILE A 16 0.80 -3.76 -3.07
C ILE A 16 1.34 -4.69 -1.99
N LEU A 17 0.45 -5.19 -1.15
CA LEU A 17 0.75 -6.29 -0.22
C LEU A 17 0.46 -7.61 -0.95
N LYS A 18 1.44 -8.51 -0.98
CA LYS A 18 1.29 -9.82 -1.63
C LYS A 18 0.93 -10.90 -0.62
N GLU A 19 0.35 -11.99 -1.12
CA GLU A 19 -0.03 -13.16 -0.30
C GLU A 19 1.18 -13.84 0.35
N ASP A 20 2.37 -13.75 -0.27
CA ASP A 20 3.61 -14.29 0.27
C ASP A 20 4.23 -13.46 1.41
N GLY A 21 3.56 -12.37 1.82
CA GLY A 21 4.02 -11.47 2.87
C GLY A 21 5.04 -10.42 2.40
N SER A 22 5.46 -10.46 1.14
CA SER A 22 6.25 -9.39 0.54
C SER A 22 5.37 -8.21 0.14
N PHE A 23 6.00 -7.05 -0.11
CA PHE A 23 5.29 -5.89 -0.63
C PHE A 23 6.04 -5.23 -1.78
N GLU A 24 5.30 -4.56 -2.65
CA GLU A 24 5.82 -3.66 -3.67
C GLU A 24 5.31 -2.26 -3.40
N ALA A 25 6.15 -1.26 -3.65
CA ALA A 25 5.76 0.14 -3.56
C ALA A 25 6.21 0.88 -4.82
N SER A 26 5.30 1.62 -5.41
CA SER A 26 5.55 2.56 -6.50
C SER A 26 5.29 3.96 -5.97
N LEU A 27 6.35 4.75 -5.84
CA LEU A 27 6.28 6.14 -5.40
C LEU A 27 6.58 7.05 -6.59
N PRO A 28 5.83 8.14 -6.75
CA PRO A 28 6.08 9.07 -7.84
C PRO A 28 7.43 9.76 -7.66
N GLN A 29 8.13 9.99 -8.77
CA GLN A 29 9.40 10.68 -8.74
C GLN A 29 9.15 12.20 -8.68
N ILE A 30 9.29 12.77 -7.50
CA ILE A 30 9.04 14.19 -7.27
C ILE A 30 10.34 14.98 -7.45
N GLN A 31 10.30 15.97 -8.35
CA GLN A 31 11.36 16.96 -8.52
C GLN A 31 10.77 18.33 -8.16
N GLY A 32 11.15 18.86 -6.99
CA GLY A 32 10.66 20.14 -6.47
C GLY A 32 10.73 20.21 -4.94
N GLU A 33 10.55 21.41 -4.38
CA GLU A 33 10.57 21.61 -2.92
C GLU A 33 9.30 21.12 -2.23
N PHE A 34 8.19 21.02 -2.98
CA PHE A 34 6.91 20.58 -2.44
C PHE A 34 6.68 19.08 -2.70
N ILE A 35 6.51 18.32 -1.62
CA ILE A 35 6.12 16.91 -1.65
C ILE A 35 4.69 16.81 -1.10
N PRO A 36 3.71 16.33 -1.90
CA PRO A 36 2.35 16.09 -1.44
C PRO A 36 2.28 15.14 -0.25
N GLU A 37 1.33 15.35 0.66
CA GLU A 37 1.21 14.58 1.91
C GLU A 37 0.94 13.09 1.66
N ASN A 38 0.11 12.76 0.67
CA ASN A 38 -0.16 11.38 0.26
C ASN A 38 1.12 10.65 -0.16
N VAL A 39 2.07 11.35 -0.80
CA VAL A 39 3.37 10.77 -1.19
C VAL A 39 4.29 10.59 0.01
N LYS A 40 4.30 11.54 0.96
CA LYS A 40 5.03 11.38 2.24
C LYS A 40 4.51 10.18 3.03
N LEU A 41 3.19 10.04 3.13
CA LEU A 41 2.55 8.93 3.81
C LEU A 41 2.85 7.61 3.10
N GLY A 42 2.73 7.56 1.77
CA GLY A 42 3.10 6.38 0.99
C GLY A 42 4.56 5.97 1.20
N ALA A 43 5.48 6.93 1.21
CA ALA A 43 6.90 6.67 1.48
C ALA A 43 7.14 6.17 2.92
N ALA A 44 6.50 6.79 3.91
CA ALA A 44 6.59 6.38 5.30
C ALA A 44 6.05 4.96 5.52
N LEU A 45 4.91 4.63 4.89
CA LEU A 45 4.32 3.29 4.96
C LEU A 45 5.19 2.27 4.25
N ALA A 46 5.68 2.56 3.04
CA ALA A 46 6.62 1.70 2.33
C ALA A 46 7.90 1.44 3.13
N TYR A 47 8.40 2.44 3.87
CA TYR A 47 9.53 2.25 4.77
C TYR A 47 9.18 1.36 5.96
N ALA A 48 8.02 1.56 6.59
CA ALA A 48 7.56 0.76 7.72
C ALA A 48 7.34 -0.72 7.34
N LEU A 49 6.82 -0.98 6.13
CA LEU A 49 6.56 -2.31 5.60
C LEU A 49 7.83 -3.13 5.34
N ARG A 50 9.02 -2.51 5.34
CA ARG A 50 10.30 -3.25 5.35
C ARG A 50 10.48 -4.09 6.62
N ASN A 51 9.72 -3.81 7.67
CA ASN A 51 9.57 -4.71 8.79
C ASN A 51 8.53 -5.79 8.44
N GLU A 52 9.00 -7.00 8.19
CA GLU A 52 8.18 -8.15 7.80
C GLU A 52 7.03 -8.45 8.79
N ASN A 53 7.26 -8.22 10.09
CA ASN A 53 6.22 -8.40 11.09
C ASN A 53 5.09 -7.37 10.94
N LEU A 54 5.42 -6.11 10.63
CA LEU A 54 4.41 -5.07 10.40
C LEU A 54 3.66 -5.31 9.09
N CYS A 55 4.36 -5.73 8.04
CA CYS A 55 3.74 -6.10 6.76
C CYS A 55 2.70 -7.22 6.95
N THR A 56 3.11 -8.28 7.65
CA THR A 56 2.23 -9.43 7.95
C THR A 56 1.03 -9.00 8.79
N LEU A 57 1.25 -8.22 9.85
CA LEU A 57 0.18 -7.75 10.73
C LEU A 57 -0.86 -6.90 9.99
N ILE A 58 -0.42 -5.97 9.14
CA ILE A 58 -1.32 -5.12 8.36
C ILE A 58 -2.15 -5.97 7.39
N ARG A 59 -1.52 -6.94 6.71
CA ARG A 59 -2.21 -7.85 5.79
C ARG A 59 -3.27 -8.68 6.51
N GLU A 60 -2.90 -9.37 7.58
CA GLU A 60 -3.82 -10.23 8.34
C GLU A 60 -5.01 -9.44 8.89
N ASN A 61 -4.76 -8.25 9.43
CA ASN A 61 -5.83 -7.39 9.93
C ASN A 61 -6.77 -6.98 8.79
N PHE A 62 -6.23 -6.60 7.63
CA PHE A 62 -7.04 -6.22 6.47
C PHE A 62 -7.90 -7.39 5.96
N GLU A 63 -7.33 -8.59 5.87
CA GLU A 63 -8.05 -9.81 5.46
C GLU A 63 -9.19 -10.14 6.43
N GLN A 64 -8.94 -10.01 7.74
CA GLN A 64 -9.95 -10.24 8.77
C GLN A 64 -11.12 -9.25 8.66
N GLU A 65 -10.84 -7.95 8.51
CA GLU A 65 -11.86 -6.91 8.34
C GLU A 65 -12.69 -7.13 7.07
N CYS A 66 -12.05 -7.47 5.94
CA CYS A 66 -12.77 -7.77 4.70
C CYS A 66 -13.67 -9.00 4.85
N ALA A 67 -13.19 -10.04 5.53
CA ALA A 67 -13.97 -11.26 5.79
C ALA A 67 -15.13 -11.00 6.76
N ALA A 68 -15.00 -10.05 7.69
CA ALA A 68 -16.09 -9.62 8.57
C ALA A 68 -17.17 -8.90 7.76
N ILE A 69 -16.80 -7.94 6.92
CA ILE A 69 -17.74 -7.19 6.06
C ILE A 69 -18.50 -8.12 5.11
N ALA A 70 -17.86 -9.18 4.60
CA ALA A 70 -18.49 -10.11 3.66
C ALA A 70 -19.53 -11.05 4.31
N ARG A 71 -19.63 -11.08 5.65
CA ARG A 71 -20.58 -11.92 6.40
C ARG A 71 -21.84 -11.18 6.85
N ASP A 72 -21.84 -9.85 6.77
CA ASP A 72 -22.99 -8.98 7.01
C ASP A 72 -23.78 -8.70 5.73
#